data_AF-A0A9D7F2M3-F1
#
_entry.id   AF-A0A9D7F2M3-F1
#
_cell.length_a   1.000
_cell.length_b   1.000
_cell.length_c   1.000
_cell.angle_alpha   90.00
_cell.angle_beta   90.00
_cell.angle_gamma   90.00
#
_symmetry.space_group_name_H-M   'P 1'
#
loop_
_entity.id
_entity.type
_entity.pdbx_description
1 polymer ?
#
loop_
_entity_poly.entity_id
_entity_poly.type
_entity_poly.pdbx_seq_one_letter_code
_entity_poly.pdbx_strand_id
1 'polypeptide(L)'
;MKVSGNPVRLRHPAGVVVDVLPFNEMTSFDSDMVRFGPAFASFNLKGLHEVYHFGTDEISFEEDHRYKVTTPESIILLKFLAYEDKPEWRQKDLEDIGMLLKYYFDLNDRDIYDNHNDLFKEERELESISAQVIGRKIRQSLLSNNALLNSFKGILEKHSRDLSSTPISILSRQMSKPAEEVSSLLLEIREGLWRSVKFFDGSSISWGLFREFGRSQNVNARFL
;
A
#
# COMPACT_ATOMS: atom_id res chain seq x y z
N MET A 1 -11.44 -21.96 -17.49
CA MET A 1 -11.18 -20.52 -17.73
C MET A 1 -10.74 -20.32 -19.18
N LYS A 2 -11.09 -19.20 -19.82
CA LYS A 2 -10.56 -18.81 -21.14
C LYS A 2 -9.75 -17.52 -21.00
N VAL A 3 -8.61 -17.45 -21.68
CA VAL A 3 -7.83 -16.21 -21.83
C VAL A 3 -8.56 -15.32 -22.84
N SER A 4 -8.92 -14.10 -22.44
CA SER A 4 -9.52 -13.11 -23.36
C SER A 4 -8.43 -12.21 -23.96
N GLY A 5 -8.74 -11.33 -24.91
CA GLY A 5 -7.75 -10.49 -25.64
C GLY A 5 -6.79 -9.65 -24.78
N ASN A 6 -7.00 -9.57 -23.45
CA ASN A 6 -5.99 -9.18 -22.47
C ASN A 6 -5.26 -10.43 -21.93
N PRO A 7 -3.95 -10.62 -22.18
CA PRO A 7 -3.23 -11.86 -21.90
C PRO A 7 -3.15 -12.26 -20.42
N VAL A 8 -3.48 -11.34 -19.51
CA VAL A 8 -3.50 -11.57 -18.05
C VAL A 8 -4.90 -11.75 -17.48
N ARG A 9 -5.96 -11.64 -18.29
CA ARG A 9 -7.35 -11.68 -17.82
C ARG A 9 -7.97 -13.06 -17.94
N LEU A 10 -8.28 -13.66 -16.80
CA LEU A 10 -9.07 -14.87 -16.67
C LEU A 10 -10.55 -14.53 -16.49
N ARG A 11 -11.41 -15.25 -17.22
CA ARG A 11 -12.87 -15.17 -17.07
C ARG A 11 -13.42 -16.51 -16.63
N HIS A 12 -14.14 -16.51 -15.50
CA HIS A 12 -14.93 -17.63 -15.02
C HIS A 12 -16.29 -17.66 -15.75
N PRO A 13 -16.87 -18.84 -16.03
CA PRO A 13 -18.19 -18.95 -16.67
C PRO A 13 -19.32 -18.22 -15.92
N ALA A 14 -19.21 -18.10 -14.60
CA ALA A 14 -20.17 -17.36 -13.77
C ALA A 14 -20.04 -15.82 -13.87
N GLY A 15 -19.22 -15.30 -14.79
CA GLY A 15 -19.04 -13.86 -15.00
C GLY A 15 -17.95 -13.21 -14.15
N VAL A 16 -17.31 -13.94 -13.23
CA VAL A 16 -16.17 -13.44 -12.44
C VAL A 16 -14.96 -13.22 -13.35
N VAL A 17 -14.32 -12.06 -13.21
CA VAL A 17 -13.13 -11.68 -13.95
C VAL A 17 -11.98 -11.50 -12.97
N VAL A 18 -10.86 -12.17 -13.23
CA VAL A 18 -9.64 -12.09 -12.42
C VAL A 18 -8.49 -11.73 -13.34
N ASP A 19 -7.77 -10.65 -13.03
CA ASP A 19 -6.52 -10.32 -13.71
C ASP A 19 -5.36 -10.98 -12.93
N VAL A 20 -4.56 -11.81 -13.59
CA VAL A 20 -3.41 -12.53 -13.03
C VAL A 20 -2.14 -11.98 -13.65
N LEU A 21 -1.43 -11.16 -12.88
CA LEU A 21 -0.15 -10.61 -13.27
C LEU A 21 0.98 -11.54 -12.83
N PRO A 22 1.88 -11.95 -13.74
CA PRO A 22 3.09 -12.62 -13.33
C PRO A 22 3.98 -11.62 -12.59
N PHE A 23 4.33 -11.95 -11.36
CA PHE A 23 5.27 -11.22 -10.53
C PHE A 23 6.36 -12.23 -10.12
N ASN A 24 7.64 -11.91 -10.35
CA ASN A 24 8.74 -12.72 -9.84
C ASN A 24 9.52 -11.94 -8.79
N GLU A 25 10.05 -12.62 -7.78
CA GLU A 25 10.92 -12.00 -6.76
C GLU A 25 12.18 -11.37 -7.39
N MET A 26 12.56 -11.84 -8.58
CA MET A 26 13.68 -11.33 -9.39
C MET A 26 13.29 -10.20 -10.35
N THR A 27 12.08 -9.62 -10.26
CA THR A 27 11.79 -8.39 -11.01
C THR A 27 12.71 -7.33 -10.44
N SER A 28 13.85 -7.13 -11.09
CA SER A 28 14.95 -6.37 -10.55
C SER A 28 14.54 -4.92 -10.32
N PHE A 29 15.06 -4.34 -9.25
CA PHE A 29 15.02 -2.92 -8.88
C PHE A 29 15.44 -1.93 -9.99
N ASP A 30 15.84 -2.41 -11.17
CA ASP A 30 16.29 -1.62 -12.31
C ASP A 30 15.14 -1.13 -13.21
N SER A 31 13.95 -1.75 -13.13
CA SER A 31 12.78 -1.28 -13.87
C SER A 31 11.49 -1.82 -13.23
N ASP A 32 10.65 -0.91 -12.73
CA ASP A 32 9.28 -1.22 -12.30
C ASP A 32 8.39 -1.74 -13.45
N MET A 33 8.89 -1.81 -14.68
CA MET A 33 8.13 -2.17 -15.87
C MET A 33 8.31 -3.64 -16.25
N VAL A 34 7.23 -4.42 -16.22
CA VAL A 34 7.20 -5.79 -16.76
C VAL A 34 6.45 -5.81 -18.09
N ARG A 35 7.02 -6.48 -19.09
CA ARG A 35 6.38 -6.74 -20.39
C ARG A 35 5.95 -8.19 -20.47
N PHE A 36 4.67 -8.43 -20.73
CA PHE A 36 4.11 -9.78 -20.79
C PHE A 36 3.26 -10.03 -22.05
N GLY A 37 3.38 -11.25 -22.58
CA GLY A 37 2.56 -11.77 -23.67
C GLY A 37 2.93 -11.26 -25.07
N PRO A 38 2.32 -11.85 -26.12
CA PRO A 38 2.61 -11.52 -27.52
C PRO A 38 2.21 -10.08 -27.91
N ALA A 39 1.39 -9.40 -27.09
CA ALA A 39 1.01 -8.01 -27.25
C ALA A 39 1.93 -7.02 -26.50
N PHE A 40 2.98 -7.50 -25.82
CA PHE A 40 3.91 -6.70 -25.01
C PHE A 40 3.19 -5.73 -24.05
N ALA A 41 2.17 -6.22 -23.34
CA ALA A 41 1.49 -5.41 -22.34
C ALA A 41 2.51 -5.01 -21.27
N SER A 42 2.68 -3.69 -21.07
CA SER A 42 3.64 -3.13 -20.11
C SER A 42 2.92 -2.74 -18.83
N PHE A 43 3.32 -3.33 -17.71
CA PHE A 43 2.76 -3.09 -16.39
C PHE A 43 3.78 -2.38 -15.53
N ASN A 44 3.36 -1.31 -14.86
CA ASN A 44 4.13 -0.68 -13.79
C ASN A 44 3.83 -1.42 -12.48
N LEU A 45 4.86 -2.03 -11.90
CA LEU A 45 4.82 -2.85 -10.69
C LEU A 45 5.41 -2.10 -9.48
N LYS A 46 5.63 -0.79 -9.59
CA LYS A 46 6.17 0.05 -8.52
C LYS A 46 5.39 -0.15 -7.22
N GLY A 47 6.09 -0.52 -6.15
CA GLY A 47 5.52 -0.77 -4.84
C GLY A 47 4.97 -2.19 -4.61
N LEU A 48 4.83 -3.02 -5.66
CA LEU A 48 4.33 -4.39 -5.48
C LEU A 48 5.33 -5.28 -4.73
N HIS A 49 6.63 -5.10 -4.96
CA HIS A 49 7.65 -5.86 -4.25
C HIS A 49 7.59 -5.58 -2.74
N GLU A 50 7.56 -4.30 -2.35
CA GLU A 50 7.43 -3.87 -0.96
C GLU A 50 6.16 -4.40 -0.31
N VAL A 51 5.02 -4.28 -1.00
CA VAL A 51 3.73 -4.76 -0.51
C VAL A 51 3.70 -6.29 -0.39
N TYR A 52 4.27 -7.03 -1.33
CA TYR A 52 4.31 -8.49 -1.27
C TYR A 52 5.06 -9.02 -0.03
N HIS A 53 6.14 -8.34 0.35
CA HIS A 53 6.95 -8.75 1.50
C HIS A 53 6.44 -8.22 2.84
N PHE A 54 5.86 -7.02 2.87
CA PHE A 54 5.61 -6.29 4.12
C PHE A 54 4.23 -5.59 4.18
N GLY A 55 3.38 -5.80 3.20
CA GLY A 55 2.06 -5.17 3.06
C GLY A 55 0.95 -6.18 2.76
N THR A 56 1.12 -7.42 3.20
CA THR A 56 0.12 -8.48 3.06
C THR A 56 -0.13 -9.17 4.39
N ASP A 57 -1.37 -9.62 4.58
CA ASP A 57 -1.78 -10.52 5.65
C ASP A 57 -2.05 -11.92 5.06
N GLU A 58 -1.86 -12.96 5.87
CA GLU A 58 -2.25 -14.32 5.50
C GLU A 58 -3.69 -14.59 5.93
N ILE A 59 -4.52 -15.01 4.98
CA ILE A 59 -5.84 -15.57 5.25
C ILE A 59 -5.85 -17.05 4.90
N SER A 60 -6.55 -17.83 5.72
CA SER A 60 -6.73 -19.26 5.49
C SER A 60 -8.13 -19.50 4.93
N PHE A 61 -8.20 -20.19 3.79
CA PHE A 61 -9.43 -20.68 3.18
C PHE A 61 -9.40 -22.20 3.21
N GLU A 62 -10.35 -22.80 3.92
CA GLU A 62 -10.32 -24.24 4.22
C GLU A 62 -9.02 -24.62 4.98
N GLU A 63 -8.89 -25.87 5.44
CA GLU A 63 -7.79 -26.23 6.35
C GLU A 63 -6.39 -26.17 5.70
N ASP A 64 -6.30 -26.22 4.36
CA ASP A 64 -5.02 -26.40 3.65
C ASP A 64 -4.59 -25.24 2.74
N HIS A 65 -5.42 -24.21 2.51
CA HIS A 65 -5.06 -23.12 1.59
C HIS A 65 -4.82 -21.80 2.33
N ARG A 66 -3.59 -21.29 2.24
CA ARG A 66 -3.21 -19.97 2.74
C ARG A 66 -2.95 -19.02 1.58
N TYR A 67 -3.55 -17.85 1.64
CA TYR A 67 -3.41 -16.79 0.65
C TYR A 67 -2.88 -15.53 1.31
N LYS A 68 -1.90 -14.90 0.67
CA LYS A 68 -1.51 -13.53 1.00
C LYS A 68 -2.50 -12.57 0.37
N VAL A 69 -3.09 -11.71 1.18
CA VAL A 69 -3.98 -10.64 0.74
C VAL A 69 -3.39 -9.29 1.11
N THR A 70 -3.47 -8.34 0.19
CA THR A 70 -2.96 -6.99 0.41
C THR A 70 -3.78 -6.28 1.48
N THR A 71 -3.11 -5.66 2.44
CA THR A 71 -3.77 -4.91 3.52
C THR A 71 -4.40 -3.62 2.97
N PRO A 72 -5.43 -3.04 3.63
CA PRO A 72 -6.08 -1.81 3.16
C PRO A 72 -5.12 -0.63 2.94
N GLU A 73 -4.14 -0.46 3.81
CA GLU A 73 -3.12 0.59 3.76
C GLU A 73 -2.19 0.41 2.55
N SER A 74 -1.85 -0.85 2.25
CA SER A 74 -1.06 -1.21 1.08
C SER A 74 -1.85 -1.02 -0.22
N ILE A 75 -3.17 -1.25 -0.21
CA ILE A 75 -4.05 -0.91 -1.33
C ILE A 75 -4.05 0.61 -1.55
N ILE A 76 -4.15 1.42 -0.50
CA ILE A 76 -4.07 2.89 -0.60
C ILE A 76 -2.75 3.32 -1.25
N LEU A 77 -1.61 2.79 -0.79
CA LEU A 77 -0.30 3.06 -1.38
C LEU A 77 -0.28 2.74 -2.88
N LEU A 78 -0.66 1.51 -3.26
CA LEU A 78 -0.63 1.07 -4.66
C LEU A 78 -1.56 1.89 -5.54
N LYS A 79 -2.72 2.30 -5.02
CA LYS A 79 -3.69 3.14 -5.74
C LYS A 79 -3.17 4.55 -6.00
N PHE A 80 -2.48 5.15 -5.04
CA PHE A 80 -1.82 6.43 -5.27
C PHE A 80 -0.72 6.32 -6.32
N LEU A 81 0.11 5.26 -6.27
CA LEU A 81 1.16 5.03 -7.26
C LEU A 81 0.58 4.80 -8.67
N ALA A 82 -0.50 4.02 -8.77
CA ALA A 82 -1.19 3.78 -10.03
C ALA A 82 -1.85 5.05 -10.60
N TYR A 83 -2.43 5.89 -9.74
CA TYR A 83 -2.97 7.19 -10.13
C TYR A 83 -1.86 8.11 -10.66
N GLU A 84 -0.73 8.22 -9.97
CA GLU A 84 0.37 9.08 -10.40
C GLU A 84 1.04 8.61 -11.70
N ASP A 85 0.99 7.31 -12.02
CA ASP A 85 1.48 6.78 -13.30
C ASP A 85 0.62 7.26 -14.48
N LYS A 86 -0.71 7.27 -14.33
CA LYS A 86 -1.68 7.55 -15.43
C LYS A 86 -2.95 8.28 -14.92
N PRO A 87 -2.84 9.53 -14.45
CA PRO A 87 -3.93 10.21 -13.76
C PRO A 87 -5.19 10.41 -14.62
N GLU A 88 -5.03 10.50 -15.95
CA GLU A 88 -6.12 10.68 -16.91
C GLU A 88 -7.06 9.47 -16.97
N TRP A 89 -6.56 8.27 -16.64
CA TRP A 89 -7.28 7.00 -16.79
C TRP A 89 -7.61 6.33 -15.46
N ARG A 90 -7.04 6.83 -14.37
CA ARG A 90 -7.02 6.16 -13.06
C ARG A 90 -7.75 6.96 -11.98
N GLN A 91 -8.64 7.89 -12.36
CA GLN A 91 -9.46 8.66 -11.40
C GLN A 91 -10.25 7.75 -10.44
N LYS A 92 -10.68 6.57 -10.88
CA LYS A 92 -11.34 5.56 -10.04
C LYS A 92 -10.49 5.14 -8.83
N ASP A 93 -9.15 5.15 -8.93
CA ASP A 93 -8.31 4.84 -7.77
C ASP A 93 -8.47 5.85 -6.64
N LEU A 94 -8.70 7.12 -6.97
CA LEU A 94 -8.99 8.15 -5.96
C LEU A 94 -10.35 7.92 -5.29
N GLU A 95 -11.34 7.43 -6.04
CA GLU A 95 -12.65 7.04 -5.48
C GLU A 95 -12.51 5.82 -4.54
N ASP A 96 -11.68 4.85 -4.91
CA ASP A 96 -11.40 3.70 -4.06
C ASP A 96 -10.59 4.12 -2.80
N ILE A 97 -9.61 5.03 -2.94
CA ILE A 97 -8.86 5.60 -1.80
C ILE A 97 -9.82 6.33 -0.85
N GLY A 98 -10.70 7.19 -1.36
CA GLY A 98 -11.66 7.93 -0.54
C GLY A 98 -12.58 7.00 0.24
N MET A 99 -13.02 5.89 -0.36
CA MET A 99 -13.80 4.86 0.35
C MET A 99 -13.00 4.18 1.44
N LEU A 100 -11.76 3.78 1.15
CA LEU A 100 -10.90 3.14 2.15
C LEU A 100 -10.64 4.10 3.32
N LEU A 101 -10.29 5.36 3.05
CA LEU A 101 -10.07 6.37 4.10
C LEU A 101 -11.33 6.62 4.94
N LYS A 102 -12.51 6.65 4.32
CA LYS A 102 -13.79 6.88 5.01
C LYS A 102 -14.14 5.76 5.99
N TYR A 103 -13.95 4.50 5.60
CA TYR A 103 -14.36 3.34 6.39
C TYR A 103 -13.20 2.67 7.13
N TYR A 104 -11.99 3.23 7.06
CA TYR A 104 -10.80 2.58 7.59
C TYR A 104 -10.91 2.30 9.09
N PHE A 105 -11.41 3.26 9.86
CA PHE A 105 -11.55 3.11 11.31
C PHE A 105 -12.45 1.92 11.65
N ASP A 106 -13.65 1.87 11.08
CA ASP A 106 -14.64 0.82 11.34
C ASP A 106 -14.11 -0.58 10.97
N LEU A 107 -13.24 -0.67 9.96
CA LEU A 107 -12.64 -1.93 9.52
C LEU A 107 -11.44 -2.38 10.36
N ASN A 108 -10.80 -1.46 11.09
CA ASN A 108 -9.53 -1.69 11.79
C ASN A 108 -9.53 -1.22 13.25
N ASP A 109 -10.70 -0.97 13.83
CA ASP A 109 -10.89 -0.37 15.15
C ASP A 109 -10.08 -1.10 16.23
N ARG A 110 -10.16 -2.43 16.27
CA ARG A 110 -9.42 -3.28 17.23
C ARG A 110 -7.91 -3.07 17.12
N ASP A 111 -7.37 -3.16 15.92
CA ASP A 111 -5.93 -2.95 15.70
C ASP A 111 -5.50 -1.52 16.06
N ILE A 112 -6.32 -0.52 15.75
CA ILE A 112 -6.06 0.88 16.10
C ILE A 112 -6.05 1.06 17.62
N TYR A 113 -7.02 0.51 18.35
CA TYR A 113 -7.05 0.59 19.81
C TYR A 113 -5.91 -0.20 20.47
N ASP A 114 -5.60 -1.39 19.97
CA ASP A 114 -4.61 -2.28 20.59
C ASP A 114 -3.17 -1.80 20.31
N ASN A 115 -2.87 -1.45 19.06
CA ASN A 115 -1.50 -1.19 18.60
C ASN A 115 -1.17 0.29 18.35
N HIS A 116 -2.18 1.15 18.34
CA HIS A 116 -2.04 2.59 18.05
C HIS A 116 -2.74 3.50 19.08
N ASN A 117 -2.98 3.00 20.31
CA ASN A 117 -3.58 3.79 21.39
C ASN A 117 -2.82 5.08 21.73
N ASP A 118 -1.52 5.17 21.39
CA ASP A 118 -0.71 6.34 21.64
C ASP A 118 -1.21 7.59 20.89
N LEU A 119 -2.06 7.40 19.87
CA LEU A 119 -2.68 8.44 19.08
C LEU A 119 -3.93 9.07 19.72
N PHE A 120 -4.48 8.47 20.78
CA PHE A 120 -5.70 8.93 21.47
C PHE A 120 -5.42 9.86 22.65
N LYS A 121 -4.22 10.44 22.75
CA LYS A 121 -3.82 11.29 23.88
C LYS A 121 -4.45 12.69 23.86
N GLU A 122 -4.98 13.10 22.72
CA GLU A 122 -5.65 14.38 22.50
C GLU A 122 -7.03 14.12 21.90
N GLU A 123 -7.97 15.05 22.07
CA GLU A 123 -9.25 15.02 21.36
C GLU A 123 -8.99 15.17 19.86
N ARG A 124 -8.93 14.03 19.17
CA ARG A 124 -8.70 13.92 17.73
C ARG A 124 -9.83 13.13 17.10
N GLU A 125 -10.25 13.57 15.93
CA GLU A 125 -11.19 12.83 15.10
C GLU A 125 -10.63 11.45 14.74
N LEU A 126 -11.50 10.43 14.73
CA LEU A 126 -11.12 9.04 14.49
C LEU A 126 -10.54 8.84 13.08
N GLU A 127 -11.02 9.59 12.10
CA GLU A 127 -10.46 9.60 10.75
C GLU A 127 -9.03 10.17 10.71
N SER A 128 -8.72 11.19 11.52
CA SER A 128 -7.37 11.74 11.62
C SER A 128 -6.41 10.76 12.29
N ILE A 129 -6.87 10.04 13.32
CA ILE A 129 -6.12 8.93 13.92
C ILE A 129 -5.88 7.83 12.87
N SER A 130 -6.93 7.42 12.16
CA SER A 130 -6.88 6.41 11.11
C SER A 130 -5.90 6.77 10.00
N ALA A 131 -5.95 8.00 9.49
CA ALA A 131 -5.03 8.51 8.50
C ALA A 131 -3.57 8.39 8.97
N GLN A 132 -3.29 8.74 10.22
CA GLN A 132 -1.95 8.60 10.77
C GLN A 132 -1.54 7.13 10.96
N VAL A 133 -2.46 6.23 11.31
CA VAL A 133 -2.20 4.78 11.37
C VAL A 133 -1.87 4.22 9.98
N ILE A 134 -2.63 4.59 8.95
CA ILE A 134 -2.36 4.23 7.56
C ILE A 134 -0.92 4.63 7.18
N GLY A 135 -0.53 5.86 7.52
CA GLY A 135 0.84 6.33 7.32
C GLY A 135 1.88 5.47 8.03
N ARG A 136 1.66 5.11 9.30
CA ARG A 136 2.58 4.25 10.07
C ARG A 136 2.75 2.87 9.43
N LYS A 137 1.67 2.26 8.98
CA LYS A 137 1.67 0.93 8.36
C LYS A 137 2.30 0.95 6.97
N ILE A 138 1.98 1.93 6.13
CA ILE A 138 2.67 2.12 4.83
C ILE A 138 4.17 2.29 5.04
N ARG A 139 4.58 3.04 6.07
CA ARG A 139 6.00 3.19 6.39
C ARG A 139 6.67 1.85 6.65
N GLN A 140 6.03 0.95 7.42
CA GLN A 140 6.56 -0.39 7.69
C GLN A 140 6.81 -1.15 6.40
N SER A 141 5.89 -1.06 5.43
CA SER A 141 6.04 -1.72 4.14
C SER A 141 7.18 -1.14 3.28
N LEU A 142 7.50 0.14 3.46
CA LEU A 142 8.49 0.86 2.67
C LEU A 142 9.86 1.02 3.37
N LEU A 143 10.11 0.38 4.52
CA LEU A 143 11.34 0.57 5.31
C LEU A 143 12.62 0.27 4.52
N SER A 144 12.58 -0.72 3.62
CA SER A 144 13.72 -1.08 2.77
C SER A 144 13.85 -0.24 1.50
N ASN A 145 12.87 0.61 1.17
CA ASN A 145 12.86 1.42 -0.05
C ASN A 145 12.61 2.91 0.26
N ASN A 146 13.68 3.59 0.72
CA ASN A 146 13.63 5.02 1.02
C ASN A 146 13.27 5.90 -0.18
N ALA A 147 13.63 5.50 -1.40
CA ALA A 147 13.29 6.25 -2.61
C ALA A 147 11.78 6.26 -2.86
N LEU A 148 11.12 5.09 -2.71
CA LEU A 148 9.67 4.97 -2.81
C LEU A 148 8.97 5.68 -1.65
N LEU A 149 9.48 5.56 -0.42
CA LEU A 149 8.98 6.30 0.74
C LEU A 149 8.98 7.81 0.50
N ASN A 150 10.11 8.36 0.02
CA ASN A 150 10.22 9.79 -0.28
C ASN A 150 9.32 10.21 -1.45
N SER A 151 9.21 9.36 -2.48
CA SER A 151 8.26 9.60 -3.58
C SER A 151 6.83 9.68 -3.06
N PHE A 152 6.42 8.75 -2.20
CA PHE A 152 5.08 8.71 -1.64
C PHE A 152 4.78 9.91 -0.73
N LYS A 153 5.76 10.34 0.09
CA LYS A 153 5.66 11.60 0.84
C LYS A 153 5.41 12.80 -0.08
N GLY A 154 6.13 12.87 -1.20
CA GLY A 154 5.95 13.91 -2.21
C GLY A 154 4.57 13.90 -2.87
N ILE A 155 3.99 12.71 -3.11
CA ILE A 155 2.63 12.54 -3.65
C ILE A 155 1.59 13.10 -2.68
N LEU A 156 1.67 12.72 -1.40
CA LEU A 156 0.75 13.22 -0.37
C LEU A 156 0.83 14.74 -0.23
N GLU A 157 2.05 15.28 -0.20
CA GLU A 157 2.27 16.72 -0.07
C GLU A 157 1.82 17.50 -1.32
N LYS A 158 2.06 16.97 -2.52
CA LYS A 158 1.58 17.55 -3.77
C LYS A 158 0.05 17.72 -3.74
N HIS A 159 -0.66 16.66 -3.38
CA HIS A 159 -2.13 16.65 -3.40
C HIS A 159 -2.75 17.42 -2.23
N SER A 160 -2.06 17.55 -1.09
CA SER A 160 -2.58 18.32 0.04
C SER A 160 -2.50 19.84 -0.15
N ARG A 161 -1.64 20.35 -1.06
CA ARG A 161 -1.40 21.80 -1.22
C ARG A 161 -2.50 22.54 -1.97
N ASP A 162 -3.07 21.93 -3.00
CA ASP A 162 -4.08 22.56 -3.85
C ASP A 162 -5.47 21.99 -3.57
N LEU A 163 -6.25 22.73 -2.78
CA LEU A 163 -7.61 22.37 -2.39
C LEU A 163 -8.60 22.34 -3.57
N SER A 164 -8.23 22.94 -4.70
CA SER A 164 -9.05 22.94 -5.92
C SER A 164 -8.67 21.83 -6.91
N SER A 165 -7.65 21.03 -6.57
CA SER A 165 -7.15 19.98 -7.44
C SER A 165 -8.14 18.84 -7.63
N THR A 166 -8.06 18.17 -8.80
CA THR A 166 -8.89 17.01 -9.11
C THR A 166 -8.83 15.93 -8.01
N PRO A 167 -7.65 15.52 -7.49
CA PRO A 167 -7.56 14.57 -6.39
C PRO A 167 -8.34 14.97 -5.15
N ILE A 168 -8.19 16.20 -4.68
CA ILE A 168 -8.94 16.69 -3.52
C ILE A 168 -10.43 16.68 -3.81
N SER A 169 -10.87 17.16 -4.98
CA SER A 169 -12.30 17.18 -5.31
C SER A 169 -12.95 15.79 -5.33
N ILE A 170 -12.25 14.78 -5.86
CA ILE A 170 -12.74 13.40 -5.91
C ILE A 170 -12.79 12.79 -4.50
N LEU A 171 -11.71 12.94 -3.73
CA LEU A 171 -11.63 12.45 -2.36
C LEU A 171 -12.70 13.11 -1.48
N SER A 172 -12.87 14.43 -1.56
CA SER A 172 -13.90 15.18 -0.84
C SER A 172 -15.31 14.69 -1.14
N ARG A 173 -15.63 14.49 -2.43
CA ARG A 173 -16.93 13.93 -2.84
C ARG A 173 -17.14 12.54 -2.23
N GLN A 174 -16.14 11.68 -2.34
CA GLN A 174 -16.25 10.30 -1.91
C GLN A 174 -16.34 10.15 -0.39
N MET A 175 -15.57 10.95 0.33
CA MET A 175 -15.57 10.98 1.79
C MET A 175 -16.77 11.78 2.34
N SER A 176 -17.43 12.57 1.50
CA SER A 176 -18.45 13.56 1.90
C SER A 176 -17.91 14.56 2.92
N LYS A 177 -16.68 15.06 2.67
CA LYS A 177 -15.95 15.99 3.54
C LYS A 177 -15.45 17.22 2.76
N PRO A 178 -15.30 18.39 3.41
CA PRO A 178 -14.65 19.55 2.83
C PRO A 178 -13.23 19.27 2.32
N ALA A 179 -12.75 20.11 1.40
CA ALA A 179 -11.42 19.99 0.81
C ALA A 179 -10.30 20.13 1.86
N GLU A 180 -10.51 21.00 2.83
CA GLU A 180 -9.60 21.28 3.94
C GLU A 180 -9.42 20.04 4.84
N GLU A 181 -10.52 19.36 5.17
CA GLU A 181 -10.48 18.13 5.95
C GLU A 181 -9.73 17.02 5.21
N VAL A 182 -10.02 16.83 3.92
CA VAL A 182 -9.30 15.83 3.11
C VAL A 182 -7.82 16.15 3.01
N SER A 183 -7.46 17.41 2.78
CA SER A 183 -6.06 17.85 2.78
C SER A 183 -5.39 17.54 4.12
N SER A 184 -6.06 17.83 5.24
CA SER A 184 -5.60 17.49 6.58
C SER A 184 -5.37 15.98 6.76
N LEU A 185 -6.28 15.13 6.27
CA LEU A 185 -6.10 13.68 6.33
C LEU A 185 -4.89 13.20 5.51
N LEU A 186 -4.64 13.75 4.32
CA LEU A 186 -3.44 13.43 3.54
C LEU A 186 -2.15 13.83 4.29
N LEU A 187 -2.17 14.95 4.99
CA LEU A 187 -1.08 15.38 5.85
C LEU A 187 -0.90 14.44 7.05
N GLU A 188 -1.98 13.94 7.65
CA GLU A 188 -1.91 12.97 8.74
C GLU A 188 -1.30 11.64 8.30
N ILE A 189 -1.65 11.13 7.11
CA ILE A 189 -0.96 9.98 6.50
C ILE A 189 0.54 10.28 6.37
N ARG A 190 0.88 11.47 5.88
CA ARG A 190 2.29 11.89 5.74
C ARG A 190 3.01 11.96 7.09
N GLU A 191 2.37 12.45 8.14
CA GLU A 191 2.93 12.48 9.49
C GLU A 191 3.13 11.06 10.05
N GLY A 192 2.22 10.14 9.75
CA GLY A 192 2.38 8.71 10.06
C GLY A 192 3.63 8.10 9.43
N LEU A 193 4.06 8.57 8.24
CA LEU A 193 5.30 8.11 7.58
C LEU A 193 6.58 8.52 8.32
N TRP A 194 6.50 9.43 9.30
CA TRP A 194 7.65 9.85 10.13
C TRP A 194 7.68 9.17 11.49
N ARG A 195 6.51 8.91 12.09
CA ARG A 195 6.40 8.34 13.43
C ARG A 195 6.51 6.81 13.33
N SER A 196 7.53 6.21 13.96
CA SER A 196 7.57 4.74 14.12
C SER A 196 6.66 4.38 15.28
N VAL A 197 5.95 3.27 15.16
CA VAL A 197 5.29 2.63 16.30
C VAL A 197 6.36 2.39 17.36
N LYS A 198 6.19 2.96 18.56
CA LYS A 198 6.90 2.49 19.74
C LYS A 198 6.15 1.25 20.20
N PHE A 199 6.67 0.07 19.90
CA PHE A 199 6.15 -1.14 20.54
C PHE A 199 6.37 -1.00 22.04
N PHE A 200 5.28 -1.09 22.82
CA PHE A 200 5.33 -1.00 24.28
C PHE A 200 5.67 -2.37 24.85
N ASP A 201 6.87 -2.86 24.55
CA ASP A 201 7.61 -3.72 25.44
C ASP A 201 9.02 -3.13 25.59
N GLY A 202 9.63 -3.28 26.75
CA GLY A 202 10.97 -2.75 27.02
C GLY A 202 12.08 -3.41 26.21
N SER A 203 11.77 -4.15 25.14
CA SER A 203 12.72 -4.71 24.20
C SER A 203 12.71 -3.89 22.90
N SER A 204 13.70 -3.02 22.79
CA SER A 204 14.23 -2.68 21.48
C SER A 204 14.59 -4.00 20.78
N ILE A 205 13.85 -4.39 19.74
CA ILE A 205 14.30 -5.46 18.85
C ILE A 205 15.68 -5.04 18.37
N SER A 206 16.69 -5.79 18.79
CA SER A 206 18.04 -5.69 18.31
C SER A 206 17.99 -5.76 16.79
N TRP A 207 18.53 -4.73 16.15
CA TRP A 207 18.79 -4.62 14.71
C TRP A 207 19.58 -5.81 14.12
N GLY A 208 20.00 -6.79 14.94
CA GLY A 208 20.64 -8.03 14.53
C GLY A 208 19.75 -9.00 13.73
N LEU A 209 18.45 -9.12 14.05
CA LEU A 209 17.58 -10.13 13.42
C LEU A 209 17.26 -9.84 11.93
N PHE A 210 17.18 -8.57 11.54
CA PHE A 210 17.00 -8.19 10.13
C PHE A 210 18.30 -8.26 9.30
N ARG A 211 19.49 -8.21 9.94
CA ARG A 211 20.77 -8.37 9.23
C ARG A 211 21.07 -9.83 8.87
N GLU A 212 20.52 -10.80 9.58
CA GLU A 212 20.74 -12.21 9.27
C GLU A 212 19.93 -12.70 8.07
N PHE A 213 18.71 -12.20 7.86
CA PHE A 213 17.93 -12.50 6.65
C PHE A 213 18.60 -11.98 5.37
N GLY A 214 19.27 -10.82 5.42
CA GLY A 214 20.00 -10.27 4.28
C GLY A 214 21.38 -10.91 4.01
N ARG A 215 21.89 -11.76 4.91
CA ARG A 215 23.21 -12.43 4.76
C ARG A 215 23.14 -13.90 4.34
N SER A 216 21.95 -14.50 4.35
CA SER A 216 21.75 -15.92 4.02
C SER A 216 21.87 -16.26 2.52
N GLN A 217 22.10 -15.29 1.62
CA GLN A 217 22.27 -15.52 0.18
C GLN A 217 23.74 -15.44 -0.30
N ASN A 218 24.72 -15.51 0.60
CA ASN A 218 26.13 -15.65 0.23
C ASN A 218 26.76 -16.87 0.91
N VAL A 219 26.50 -18.05 0.35
CA VAL A 219 27.35 -19.23 0.58
C VAL A 219 27.98 -19.65 -0.75
N ASN A 220 29.21 -19.17 -0.92
CA ASN A 220 30.32 -19.71 -1.71
C ASN A 220 30.02 -20.67 -2.88
N ALA A 221 30.23 -20.16 -4.09
CA ALA A 221 30.91 -20.93 -5.12
C ALA A 221 32.39 -21.08 -4.74
N ARG A 222 32.87 -22.30 -4.45
CA ARG A 222 34.27 -22.72 -4.64
C ARG A 222 34.36 -24.24 -4.82
N PHE A 223 34.84 -24.63 -6.00
CA PHE A 223 35.67 -25.81 -6.33
C PHE A 223 35.25 -27.17 -5.76
N LEU A 224 34.67 -28.02 -6.62
CA LEU A 224 35.33 -29.16 -7.29
C LEU A 224 34.49 -29.61 -8.48
#